data_AF-A0A6N6T8V8-F1
#
_entry.id   AF-A0A6N6T8V8-F1
#
_cell.length_a   1.000
_cell.length_b   1.000
_cell.length_c   1.000
_cell.angle_alpha   90.00
_cell.angle_beta   90.00
_cell.angle_gamma   90.00
#
_symmetry.space_group_name_H-M   'P 1'
#
loop_
_entity.id
_entity.type
_entity.pdbx_description
1 polymer ?
#
loop_
_entity_poly.entity_id
_entity_poly.type
_entity_poly.pdbx_seq_one_letter_code
_entity_poly.pdbx_strand_id
1 'polypeptide(L)'
;MKVTGKLITSALFVIVLTLHGCAPPPGQSGMESGMETFGRGMAGLVLSPLMIIAGLAQGLAFLPYTVGASLDELNRGLVQAQAVSLNESYKATYHMPINDPRVDQQTGQIAGQNYGFGQHRPEAMLEATQAFQRLLISQGMPPDKAKHYALVGDYTYTRTRGQILVAVVYRHTGMEPFRVVSKETGIVTTFRPENQGWRTAYERDVNGRVIDEVIDWAGFDYAILRQNKVVAMLMVIAAESVKSGKRSPDYWPVERRWAAGETNQIIAESANRVERAIRAH
;
A
#
# COMPACT_ATOMS: atom_id res chain seq x y z
N MET A 1 -35.12 -66.94 -12.80
CA MET A 1 -34.40 -67.87 -11.91
C MET A 1 -33.17 -67.13 -11.39
N LYS A 2 -33.17 -66.70 -10.11
CA LYS A 2 -32.50 -67.37 -8.95
C LYS A 2 -31.00 -67.57 -9.24
N VAL A 3 -30.01 -67.03 -8.52
CA VAL A 3 -29.77 -66.93 -7.06
C VAL A 3 -28.63 -65.90 -6.85
N THR A 4 -28.84 -64.77 -6.17
CA THR A 4 -28.34 -64.42 -4.81
C THR A 4 -26.92 -64.86 -4.42
N GLY A 5 -26.11 -63.89 -3.96
CA GLY A 5 -24.88 -64.12 -3.18
C GLY A 5 -24.52 -62.86 -2.41
N LYS A 6 -25.20 -62.64 -1.28
CA LYS A 6 -24.76 -61.76 -0.18
C LYS A 6 -23.84 -62.56 0.75
N LEU A 7 -23.21 -61.83 1.69
CA LEU A 7 -22.45 -62.24 2.89
C LEU A 7 -20.96 -61.87 2.73
N ILE A 8 -20.26 -61.19 3.64
CA ILE A 8 -20.55 -60.71 5.00
C ILE A 8 -19.28 -59.96 5.48
N THR A 9 -19.45 -58.87 6.27
CA THR A 9 -18.60 -58.35 7.38
C THR A 9 -17.06 -58.20 7.19
N SER A 10 -16.33 -57.24 7.75
CA SER A 10 -16.35 -56.59 9.08
C SER A 10 -15.37 -55.40 8.96
N ALA A 11 -15.76 -54.18 9.32
CA ALA A 11 -15.71 -53.61 10.68
C ALA A 11 -14.30 -53.25 11.17
N LEU A 12 -14.18 -51.96 11.52
CA LEU A 12 -13.31 -51.35 12.54
C LEU A 12 -11.78 -51.32 12.31
N PHE A 13 -11.22 -50.11 12.21
CA PHE A 13 -10.52 -49.58 13.38
C PHE A 13 -10.51 -48.04 13.41
N VAL A 14 -10.81 -47.55 14.60
CA VAL A 14 -10.97 -46.17 15.02
C VAL A 14 -9.63 -45.65 15.53
N ILE A 15 -9.31 -44.40 15.20
CA ILE A 15 -8.56 -43.39 15.96
C ILE A 15 -7.56 -43.92 16.99
N VAL A 16 -6.27 -43.70 16.72
CA VAL A 16 -5.25 -43.48 17.76
C VAL A 16 -4.64 -42.10 17.54
N LEU A 17 -5.21 -41.12 18.23
CA LEU A 17 -4.50 -39.93 18.70
C LEU A 17 -3.64 -40.38 19.89
N THR A 18 -2.33 -40.09 19.87
CA THR A 18 -1.64 -39.37 20.96
C THR A 18 -0.12 -39.33 20.77
N LEU A 19 0.42 -38.14 21.07
CA LEU A 19 1.76 -37.85 21.58
C LEU A 19 2.93 -37.88 20.59
N HIS A 20 3.27 -36.71 20.04
CA HIS A 20 4.63 -36.16 20.04
C HIS A 20 4.53 -34.64 20.22
N GLY A 21 4.20 -34.22 21.45
CA GLY A 21 4.39 -32.84 21.88
C GLY A 21 5.82 -32.69 22.39
N CYS A 22 6.72 -32.10 21.59
CA CYS A 22 7.96 -31.53 22.09
C CYS A 22 7.66 -30.11 22.57
N ALA A 23 7.63 -29.93 23.88
CA ALA A 23 7.68 -28.62 24.50
C ALA A 23 9.09 -28.03 24.34
N PRO A 24 9.26 -26.78 23.86
CA PRO A 24 10.53 -26.08 23.98
C PRO A 24 10.71 -25.56 25.42
N PRO A 25 11.96 -25.42 25.89
CA PRO A 25 12.27 -25.14 27.30
C PRO A 25 11.77 -23.75 27.73
N PRO A 26 11.40 -23.58 29.01
CA PRO A 26 10.91 -22.31 29.53
C PRO A 26 12.09 -21.35 29.76
N GLY A 27 12.20 -20.32 28.93
CA GLY A 27 13.19 -19.28 29.14
C GLY A 27 13.61 -18.52 27.88
N GLN A 28 12.66 -17.89 27.19
CA GLN A 28 12.92 -16.75 26.30
C GLN A 28 11.59 -16.03 25.99
N SER A 29 11.11 -15.28 26.98
CA SER A 29 10.08 -14.26 26.76
C SER A 29 10.75 -13.04 26.12
N GLY A 30 10.55 -12.86 24.82
CA GLY A 30 11.09 -11.69 24.12
C GLY A 30 10.85 -11.71 22.62
N MET A 31 9.63 -11.37 22.20
CA MET A 31 9.45 -10.45 21.07
C MET A 31 9.95 -10.90 19.67
N GLU A 32 9.55 -12.08 19.18
CA GLU A 32 9.81 -12.46 17.76
C GLU A 32 8.66 -13.14 17.00
N SER A 33 7.49 -13.39 17.58
CA SER A 33 6.50 -14.31 16.98
C SER A 33 5.32 -13.69 16.19
N GLY A 34 5.37 -12.40 15.84
CA GLY A 34 4.25 -11.72 15.14
C GLY A 34 4.47 -11.36 13.68
N MET A 35 5.73 -11.22 13.24
CA MET A 35 6.07 -10.54 11.97
C MET A 35 6.64 -11.45 10.88
N GLU A 36 7.24 -12.59 11.22
CA GLU A 36 7.75 -13.52 10.19
C GLU A 36 6.63 -14.22 9.39
N THR A 37 5.44 -14.34 9.98
CA THR A 37 4.33 -15.10 9.38
C THR A 37 3.62 -14.35 8.26
N PHE A 38 3.63 -13.00 8.25
CA PHE A 38 2.99 -12.21 7.20
C PHE A 38 3.89 -12.05 5.96
N GLY A 39 5.22 -11.99 6.15
CA GLY A 39 6.19 -11.87 5.07
C GLY A 39 6.45 -13.17 4.29
N ARG A 40 6.46 -14.32 4.97
CA ARG A 40 6.75 -15.61 4.31
C ARG A 40 5.58 -16.20 3.51
N GLY A 41 4.32 -15.89 3.85
CA GLY A 41 3.15 -16.39 3.11
C GLY A 41 2.86 -15.66 1.80
N MET A 42 3.43 -14.47 1.61
CA MET A 42 3.15 -13.57 0.47
C MET A 42 4.30 -13.50 -0.54
N ALA A 43 5.50 -13.93 -0.15
CA ALA A 43 6.67 -14.06 -1.00
C ALA A 43 6.52 -15.29 -1.93
N GLY A 44 5.72 -15.14 -3.00
CA GLY A 44 5.54 -16.19 -4.01
C GLY A 44 4.19 -16.23 -4.70
N LEU A 45 3.28 -15.29 -4.42
CA LEU A 45 2.03 -15.20 -5.16
C LEU A 45 2.31 -14.68 -6.58
N VAL A 46 2.24 -15.58 -7.56
CA VAL A 46 2.11 -15.20 -8.97
C VAL A 46 0.72 -14.59 -9.13
N LEU A 47 0.66 -13.26 -9.16
CA LEU A 47 -0.60 -12.54 -9.30
C LEU A 47 -1.19 -12.79 -10.69
N SER A 48 -2.37 -13.40 -10.74
CA SER A 48 -3.11 -13.50 -11.99
C SER A 48 -3.63 -12.11 -12.41
N PRO A 49 -3.93 -11.88 -13.70
CA PRO A 49 -4.52 -10.62 -14.16
C PRO A 49 -5.82 -10.25 -13.43
N LEU A 50 -6.66 -11.24 -13.10
CA LEU A 50 -7.87 -11.03 -12.31
C LEU A 50 -7.56 -10.58 -10.89
N MET A 51 -6.53 -11.16 -10.25
CA MET A 51 -6.07 -10.73 -8.93
C MET A 51 -5.53 -9.30 -8.95
N ILE A 52 -4.87 -8.89 -10.04
CA ILE A 52 -4.40 -7.51 -10.21
C ILE A 52 -5.59 -6.56 -10.34
N ILE A 53 -6.60 -6.89 -11.14
CA ILE A 53 -7.83 -6.08 -11.27
C ILE A 53 -8.55 -5.97 -9.91
N ALA A 54 -8.80 -7.09 -9.25
CA ALA A 54 -9.45 -7.13 -7.94
C ALA A 54 -8.64 -6.36 -6.90
N GLY A 55 -7.31 -6.47 -6.95
CA GLY A 55 -6.38 -5.73 -6.11
C GLY A 55 -6.44 -4.22 -6.33
N LEU A 56 -6.39 -3.76 -7.59
CA LEU A 56 -6.52 -2.34 -7.95
C LEU A 56 -7.80 -1.73 -7.39
N ALA A 57 -8.92 -2.46 -7.42
CA ALA A 57 -10.18 -1.99 -6.84
C ALA A 57 -10.10 -1.75 -5.33
N GLN A 58 -9.21 -2.46 -4.61
CA GLN A 58 -8.97 -2.25 -3.18
C GLN A 58 -8.03 -1.08 -2.90
N GLY A 59 -7.37 -0.54 -3.93
CA GLY A 59 -6.54 0.65 -3.80
C GLY A 59 -5.21 0.37 -3.10
N LEU A 60 -4.69 1.33 -2.34
CA LEU A 60 -3.36 1.32 -1.71
C LEU A 60 -3.13 0.08 -0.84
N ALA A 61 -4.19 -0.51 -0.32
CA ALA A 61 -4.11 -1.73 0.48
C ALA A 61 -3.51 -2.91 -0.29
N PHE A 62 -3.61 -2.93 -1.63
CA PHE A 62 -3.05 -3.97 -2.49
C PHE A 62 -1.53 -3.87 -2.65
N LEU A 63 -0.93 -2.74 -2.31
CA LEU A 63 0.49 -2.48 -2.55
C LEU A 63 1.45 -3.57 -2.04
N PRO A 64 1.29 -4.12 -0.82
CA PRO A 64 2.18 -5.17 -0.31
C PRO A 64 2.16 -6.47 -1.14
N TYR A 65 1.05 -6.77 -1.82
CA TYR A 65 0.92 -7.97 -2.65
C TYR A 65 1.75 -7.88 -3.94
N THR A 66 2.19 -6.67 -4.33
CA THR A 66 3.01 -6.45 -5.54
C THR A 66 4.50 -6.76 -5.33
N VAL A 67 4.94 -6.93 -4.07
CA VAL A 67 6.36 -7.10 -3.71
C VAL A 67 6.97 -8.35 -4.35
N GLY A 68 6.20 -9.44 -4.48
CA GLY A 68 6.68 -10.70 -5.03
C GLY A 68 6.74 -10.77 -6.56
N ALA A 69 6.03 -9.88 -7.27
CA ALA A 69 5.89 -9.94 -8.73
C ALA A 69 6.95 -9.09 -9.44
N SER A 70 7.43 -9.55 -10.60
CA SER A 70 8.37 -8.80 -11.43
C SER A 70 7.71 -7.59 -12.11
N LEU A 71 8.53 -6.65 -12.59
CA LEU A 71 8.04 -5.49 -13.36
C LEU A 71 7.22 -5.91 -14.59
N ASP A 72 7.67 -6.93 -15.31
CA ASP A 72 7.00 -7.44 -16.51
C ASP A 72 5.64 -8.06 -16.19
N GLU A 73 5.54 -8.86 -15.12
CA GLU A 73 4.27 -9.46 -14.69
C GLU A 73 3.26 -8.40 -14.28
N LEU A 74 3.69 -7.44 -13.44
CA LEU A 74 2.86 -6.33 -12.99
C LEU A 74 2.40 -5.48 -14.17
N ASN A 75 3.32 -5.06 -15.04
CA ASN A 75 2.99 -4.23 -16.19
C ASN A 75 2.04 -4.95 -17.15
N ARG A 76 2.26 -6.25 -17.41
CA ARG A 76 1.36 -7.05 -18.25
C ARG A 76 -0.04 -7.12 -17.68
N GLY A 77 -0.16 -7.37 -16.37
CA GLY A 77 -1.46 -7.40 -15.69
C GLY A 77 -2.18 -6.05 -15.75
N LEU A 78 -1.47 -4.93 -15.54
CA LEU A 78 -2.02 -3.58 -15.65
C LEU A 78 -2.51 -3.26 -17.07
N VAL A 79 -1.72 -3.62 -18.09
CA VAL A 79 -2.10 -3.41 -19.50
C VAL A 79 -3.33 -4.24 -19.86
N GLN A 80 -3.40 -5.50 -19.43
CA GLN A 80 -4.58 -6.36 -19.62
C GLN A 80 -5.81 -5.82 -18.90
N ALA A 81 -5.63 -5.21 -17.72
CA ALA A 81 -6.67 -4.55 -16.95
C ALA A 81 -7.12 -3.18 -17.53
N GLN A 82 -6.49 -2.69 -18.60
CA GLN A 82 -6.69 -1.34 -19.14
C GLN A 82 -6.44 -0.21 -18.10
N ALA A 83 -5.57 -0.48 -17.11
CA ALA A 83 -5.15 0.49 -16.09
C ALA A 83 -3.96 1.33 -16.58
N VAL A 84 -3.56 2.34 -15.80
CA VAL A 84 -2.26 3.02 -16.00
C VAL A 84 -1.15 1.95 -16.04
N SER A 85 -0.38 1.91 -17.12
CA SER A 85 0.75 0.98 -17.22
C SER A 85 1.87 1.34 -16.26
N LEU A 86 2.61 0.32 -15.81
CA LEU A 86 3.77 0.53 -14.95
C LEU A 86 4.87 1.32 -15.67
N ASN A 87 4.98 1.16 -16.98
CA ASN A 87 5.91 1.93 -17.81
C ASN A 87 5.66 3.44 -17.76
N GLU A 88 4.39 3.86 -17.84
CA GLU A 88 4.03 5.27 -17.73
C GLU A 88 4.30 5.82 -16.33
N SER A 89 4.02 5.02 -15.29
CA SER A 89 4.40 5.39 -13.93
C SER A 89 5.93 5.52 -13.78
N TYR A 90 6.71 4.62 -14.35
CA TYR A 90 8.17 4.67 -14.30
C TYR A 90 8.74 5.92 -14.97
N LYS A 91 8.20 6.30 -16.13
CA LYS A 91 8.58 7.55 -16.80
C LYS A 91 8.24 8.78 -15.95
N ALA A 92 7.07 8.77 -15.29
CA ALA A 92 6.65 9.89 -14.43
C ALA A 92 7.46 10.00 -13.14
N THR A 93 7.84 8.86 -12.55
CA THR A 93 8.56 8.80 -11.27
C THR A 93 10.08 8.92 -11.43
N TYR A 94 10.65 8.18 -12.39
CA TYR A 94 12.09 7.99 -12.52
C TYR A 94 12.68 8.52 -13.83
N HIS A 95 11.84 9.06 -14.73
CA HIS A 95 12.26 9.54 -16.04
C HIS A 95 12.93 8.46 -16.91
N MET A 96 12.59 7.20 -16.69
CA MET A 96 13.08 6.05 -17.45
C MET A 96 11.94 5.07 -17.76
N PRO A 97 11.99 4.33 -18.88
CA PRO A 97 11.06 3.23 -19.12
C PRO A 97 11.46 1.97 -18.35
N ILE A 98 10.51 1.07 -18.12
CA ILE A 98 10.77 -0.19 -17.37
C ILE A 98 11.70 -1.16 -18.11
N ASN A 99 11.83 -1.03 -19.43
CA ASN A 99 12.68 -1.88 -20.27
C ASN A 99 14.09 -1.33 -20.50
N ASP A 100 14.46 -0.23 -19.82
CA ASP A 100 15.83 0.27 -19.84
C ASP A 100 16.77 -0.79 -19.24
N PRO A 101 17.91 -1.09 -19.86
CA PRO A 101 18.84 -2.13 -19.39
C PRO A 101 19.43 -1.85 -18.00
N ARG A 102 19.33 -0.61 -17.50
CA ARG A 102 19.75 -0.25 -16.15
C ARG A 102 18.71 -0.59 -15.09
N VAL A 103 17.48 -0.95 -15.47
CA VAL A 103 16.38 -1.26 -14.55
C VAL A 103 16.40 -2.75 -14.21
N ASP A 104 16.61 -3.05 -12.93
CA ASP A 104 16.48 -4.40 -12.39
C ASP A 104 15.01 -4.84 -12.42
N GLN A 105 14.70 -5.93 -13.13
CA GLN A 105 13.31 -6.36 -13.34
C GLN A 105 12.62 -6.90 -12.07
N GLN A 106 13.39 -7.27 -11.05
CA GLN A 106 12.86 -7.87 -9.82
C GLN A 106 12.58 -6.84 -8.73
N THR A 107 13.41 -5.82 -8.61
CA THR A 107 13.31 -4.78 -7.57
C THR A 107 12.86 -3.45 -8.15
N GLY A 108 13.05 -3.28 -9.46
CA GLY A 108 12.83 -2.03 -10.16
C GLY A 108 13.92 -0.99 -9.98
N GLN A 109 15.00 -1.32 -9.26
CA GLN A 109 16.10 -0.40 -8.99
C GLN A 109 16.83 -0.01 -10.28
N ILE A 110 17.33 1.23 -10.33
CA ILE A 110 18.05 1.77 -11.48
C ILE A 110 19.54 1.80 -11.16
N ALA A 111 20.34 1.09 -11.94
CA ALA A 111 21.79 1.05 -11.76
C ALA A 111 22.39 2.47 -11.79
N GLY A 112 23.22 2.78 -10.79
CA GLY A 112 23.84 4.09 -10.61
C GLY A 112 22.93 5.17 -9.98
N GLN A 113 21.70 4.83 -9.61
CA GLN A 113 20.83 5.72 -8.81
C GLN A 113 20.65 5.18 -7.39
N ASN A 114 21.03 5.99 -6.40
CA ASN A 114 20.80 5.70 -4.99
C ASN A 114 19.55 6.41 -4.44
N TYR A 115 18.69 6.95 -5.32
CA TYR A 115 17.50 7.69 -4.91
C TYR A 115 16.31 6.72 -4.82
N GLY A 116 15.74 6.58 -3.63
CA GLY A 116 14.56 5.76 -3.41
C GLY A 116 13.66 6.37 -2.36
N PHE A 117 12.37 6.45 -2.67
CA PHE A 117 11.30 6.89 -1.79
C PHE A 117 11.30 6.17 -0.42
N GLY A 118 11.75 4.91 -0.38
CA GLY A 118 11.89 4.11 0.85
C GLY A 118 13.15 4.37 1.69
N GLN A 119 14.00 5.32 1.31
CA GLN A 119 15.02 5.84 2.22
C GLN A 119 14.32 6.83 3.17
N HIS A 120 14.60 6.80 4.47
CA HIS A 120 13.99 7.72 5.44
C HIS A 120 14.41 9.18 5.18
N ARG A 121 13.83 9.79 4.16
CA ARG A 121 14.09 11.14 3.72
C ARG A 121 12.84 11.98 3.84
N PRO A 122 12.92 13.18 4.44
CA PRO A 122 11.76 14.06 4.55
C PRO A 122 11.14 14.38 3.19
N GLU A 123 11.94 14.47 2.12
CA GLU A 123 11.50 14.88 0.78
C GLU A 123 10.74 13.80 0.01
N ALA A 124 10.79 12.54 0.44
CA ALA A 124 10.25 11.41 -0.31
C ALA A 124 8.77 11.63 -0.72
N MET A 125 7.90 12.04 0.21
CA MET A 125 6.48 12.32 -0.10
C MET A 125 6.27 13.48 -1.06
N LEU A 126 7.14 14.49 -1.02
CA LEU A 126 7.06 15.60 -1.97
C LEU A 126 7.45 15.13 -3.37
N GLU A 127 8.56 14.40 -3.50
CA GLU A 127 9.02 13.81 -4.76
C GLU A 127 7.95 12.87 -5.35
N ALA A 128 7.33 12.03 -4.52
CA ALA A 128 6.23 11.16 -4.93
C ALA A 128 4.97 11.93 -5.31
N THR A 129 4.61 12.98 -4.57
CA THR A 129 3.48 13.84 -4.94
C THR A 129 3.72 14.47 -6.32
N GLN A 130 4.92 14.97 -6.58
CA GLN A 130 5.26 15.54 -7.89
C GLN A 130 5.23 14.47 -9.00
N ALA A 131 5.78 13.28 -8.76
CA ALA A 131 5.71 12.16 -9.69
C ALA A 131 4.25 11.75 -9.98
N PHE A 132 3.43 11.67 -8.94
CA PHE A 132 2.01 11.36 -9.04
C PHE A 132 1.24 12.40 -9.86
N GLN A 133 1.48 13.69 -9.59
CA GLN A 133 0.88 14.77 -10.37
C GLN A 133 1.30 14.73 -11.84
N ARG A 134 2.59 14.46 -12.12
CA ARG A 134 3.08 14.25 -13.50
C ARG A 134 2.38 13.08 -14.18
N LEU A 135 2.17 11.98 -13.45
CA LEU A 135 1.44 10.81 -13.96
C LEU A 135 -0.01 11.16 -14.28
N LEU A 136 -0.72 11.86 -13.40
CA LEU A 136 -2.09 12.31 -13.67
C LEU A 136 -2.15 13.18 -14.93
N ILE A 137 -1.19 14.08 -15.11
CA ILE A 137 -1.08 14.94 -16.30
C ILE A 137 -0.83 14.11 -17.56
N SER A 138 0.07 13.11 -17.51
CA SER A 138 0.31 12.24 -18.67
C SER A 138 -0.89 11.37 -19.01
N GLN A 139 -1.79 11.13 -18.06
CA GLN A 139 -3.10 10.49 -18.25
C GLN A 139 -4.20 11.46 -18.71
N GLY A 140 -3.86 12.71 -19.06
CA GLY A 140 -4.78 13.68 -19.63
C GLY A 140 -5.45 14.62 -18.62
N MET A 141 -5.07 14.58 -17.33
CA MET A 141 -5.58 15.54 -16.36
C MET A 141 -4.96 16.93 -16.59
N PRO A 142 -5.77 18.02 -16.61
CA PRO A 142 -5.21 19.37 -16.69
C PRO A 142 -4.26 19.67 -15.51
N PRO A 143 -3.11 20.34 -15.73
CA PRO A 143 -2.15 20.65 -14.66
C PRO A 143 -2.77 21.39 -13.47
N ASP A 144 -3.68 22.33 -13.74
CA ASP A 144 -4.40 23.07 -12.70
C ASP A 144 -5.30 22.21 -11.83
N LYS A 145 -5.75 21.06 -12.33
CA LYS A 145 -6.50 20.08 -11.55
C LYS A 145 -5.56 19.10 -10.85
N ALA A 146 -4.49 18.68 -11.52
CA ALA A 146 -3.52 17.73 -10.98
C ALA A 146 -2.87 18.25 -9.68
N LYS A 147 -2.60 19.56 -9.57
CA LYS A 147 -2.01 20.19 -8.37
C LYS A 147 -2.83 20.05 -7.09
N HIS A 148 -4.11 19.64 -7.20
CA HIS A 148 -4.97 19.34 -6.06
C HIS A 148 -4.79 17.92 -5.53
N TYR A 149 -4.10 17.03 -6.23
CA TYR A 149 -3.88 15.67 -5.78
C TYR A 149 -2.50 15.53 -5.14
N ALA A 150 -2.44 14.90 -3.97
CA ALA A 150 -1.19 14.69 -3.25
C ALA A 150 -1.12 13.29 -2.62
N LEU A 151 0.10 12.80 -2.48
CA LEU A 151 0.43 11.66 -1.63
C LEU A 151 0.95 12.20 -0.30
N VAL A 152 0.30 11.79 0.78
CA VAL A 152 0.65 12.20 2.14
C VAL A 152 0.96 10.98 2.99
N GLY A 153 1.83 11.15 3.98
CA GLY A 153 2.26 10.05 4.84
C GLY A 153 2.39 10.46 6.30
N ASP A 154 1.97 9.57 7.19
CA ASP A 154 2.26 9.65 8.63
C ASP A 154 3.50 8.80 8.96
N TYR A 155 4.58 9.51 9.28
CA TYR A 155 5.89 8.91 9.55
C TYR A 155 6.13 8.59 11.03
N THR A 156 5.17 8.83 11.92
CA THR A 156 5.33 8.77 13.39
C THR A 156 5.96 7.45 13.86
N TYR A 157 5.58 6.31 13.25
CA TYR A 157 6.05 4.98 13.63
C TYR A 157 7.06 4.36 12.66
N THR A 158 7.58 5.13 11.71
CA THR A 158 8.50 4.60 10.69
C THR A 158 9.85 4.19 11.27
N ARG A 159 10.39 4.97 12.22
CA ARG A 159 11.67 4.66 12.88
C ARG A 159 11.55 3.63 14.00
N THR A 160 10.44 3.65 14.73
CA THR A 160 10.25 2.83 15.93
C THR A 160 9.65 1.46 15.64
N ARG A 161 8.81 1.36 14.59
CA ARG A 161 8.09 0.14 14.22
C ARG A 161 8.26 -0.28 12.77
N GLY A 162 8.93 0.52 11.94
CA GLY A 162 9.04 0.26 10.50
C GLY A 162 7.70 0.41 9.76
N GLN A 163 6.75 1.20 10.28
CA GLN A 163 5.38 1.25 9.78
C GLN A 163 5.00 2.64 9.31
N ILE A 164 4.24 2.72 8.21
CA ILE A 164 3.75 3.98 7.64
C ILE A 164 2.25 3.88 7.31
N LEU A 165 1.54 4.99 7.50
CA LEU A 165 0.19 5.19 6.96
C LEU A 165 0.32 6.17 5.79
N VAL A 166 -0.14 5.75 4.61
CA VAL A 166 -0.12 6.55 3.38
C VAL A 166 -1.55 6.82 2.94
N ALA A 167 -1.81 8.02 2.44
CA ALA A 167 -3.08 8.40 1.86
C ALA A 167 -2.92 9.16 0.55
N VAL A 168 -3.88 8.97 -0.35
CA VAL A 168 -4.11 9.81 -1.53
C VAL A 168 -5.18 10.81 -1.17
N VAL A 169 -4.91 12.11 -1.34
CA VAL A 169 -5.85 13.17 -1.00
C VAL A 169 -6.15 14.07 -2.18
N TYR A 170 -7.38 14.58 -2.22
CA TYR A 170 -7.73 15.80 -2.93
C TYR A 170 -7.67 16.98 -1.95
N ARG A 171 -6.71 17.87 -2.17
CA ARG A 171 -6.48 19.07 -1.38
C ARG A 171 -7.16 20.26 -2.03
N HIS A 172 -8.17 20.82 -1.38
CA HIS A 172 -8.95 21.95 -1.88
C HIS A 172 -8.09 23.20 -2.14
N THR A 173 -7.04 23.41 -1.36
CA THR A 173 -6.10 24.53 -1.56
C THR A 173 -5.07 24.27 -2.68
N GLY A 174 -4.98 23.05 -3.21
CA GLY A 174 -3.92 22.66 -4.12
C GLY A 174 -2.55 22.88 -3.50
N MET A 175 -1.70 23.64 -4.21
CA MET A 175 -0.36 24.02 -3.75
C MET A 175 -0.33 25.30 -2.91
N GLU A 176 -1.49 25.92 -2.65
CA GLU A 176 -1.55 27.12 -1.82
C GLU A 176 -1.33 26.80 -0.34
N PRO A 177 -0.76 27.74 0.44
CA PRO A 177 -0.59 27.58 1.88
C PRO A 177 -1.93 27.43 2.61
N PHE A 178 -1.92 26.71 3.73
CA PHE A 178 -3.07 26.59 4.62
C PHE A 178 -2.67 26.71 6.10
N ARG A 179 -3.62 27.14 6.93
CA ARG A 179 -3.39 27.39 8.36
C ARG A 179 -4.15 26.37 9.22
N VAL A 180 -3.42 25.59 10.00
CA VAL A 180 -3.93 24.46 10.78
C VAL A 180 -3.28 24.43 12.16
N VAL A 181 -3.87 23.69 13.09
CA VAL A 181 -3.18 23.28 14.31
C VAL A 181 -2.18 22.19 13.92
N SER A 182 -0.89 22.44 14.08
CA SER A 182 0.17 21.47 13.79
C SER A 182 -0.04 20.19 14.60
N LYS A 183 -0.03 19.04 13.92
CA LYS A 183 -0.14 17.72 14.58
C LYS A 183 1.07 17.40 15.47
N GLU A 184 2.22 18.00 15.19
CA GLU A 184 3.45 17.77 15.95
C GLU A 184 3.53 18.67 17.19
N THR A 185 3.14 19.94 17.06
CA THR A 185 3.38 20.95 18.12
C THR A 185 2.10 21.41 18.83
N GLY A 186 0.92 21.14 18.28
CA GLY A 186 -0.36 21.65 18.80
C GLY A 186 -0.55 23.16 18.62
N ILE A 187 0.37 23.86 17.95
CA ILE A 187 0.32 25.31 17.72
C ILE A 187 -0.24 25.58 16.33
N VAL A 188 -0.96 26.69 16.19
CA VAL A 188 -1.45 27.14 14.88
C VAL A 188 -0.28 27.55 13.98
N THR A 189 -0.11 26.85 12.86
CA THR A 189 0.98 27.03 11.91
C THR A 189 0.41 27.20 10.51
N THR A 190 1.08 28.02 9.68
CA THR A 190 0.80 28.08 8.24
C THR A 190 1.79 27.18 7.53
N PHE A 191 1.29 26.12 6.88
CA PHE A 191 2.11 25.22 6.09
C PHE A 191 2.06 25.58 4.61
N ARG A 192 3.24 25.66 4.02
CA ARG A 192 3.52 25.83 2.59
C ARG A 192 4.07 24.50 2.02
N PRO A 193 4.02 24.25 0.70
CA PRO A 193 4.49 22.99 0.10
C PRO A 193 5.90 22.53 0.50
N GLU A 194 6.80 23.47 0.76
CA GLU A 194 8.17 23.22 1.23
C GLU A 194 8.23 22.69 2.67
N ASN A 195 7.21 22.95 3.50
CA ASN A 195 7.18 22.52 4.90
C ASN A 195 6.78 21.05 5.03
N GLN A 196 7.42 20.34 5.97
CA GLN A 196 7.09 18.94 6.23
C GLN A 196 5.62 18.73 6.62
N GLY A 197 5.05 19.65 7.42
CA GLY A 197 3.66 19.58 7.81
C GLY A 197 2.68 19.64 6.63
N TRP A 198 3.05 20.23 5.49
CA TRP A 198 2.20 20.21 4.29
C TRP A 198 2.06 18.79 3.69
N ARG A 199 3.00 17.90 3.98
CA ARG A 199 3.05 16.51 3.47
C ARG A 199 2.23 15.53 4.32
N THR A 200 1.44 16.06 5.26
CA THR A 200 0.49 15.32 6.10
C THR A 200 -0.93 15.71 5.71
N ALA A 201 -1.88 14.78 5.88
CA ALA A 201 -3.29 15.06 5.67
C ALA A 201 -3.84 16.01 6.75
N TYR A 202 -4.74 16.92 6.41
CA TYR A 202 -5.53 17.70 7.38
C TYR A 202 -7.00 17.73 6.97
N GLU A 203 -7.89 17.40 7.89
CA GLU A 203 -9.33 17.42 7.59
C GLU A 203 -9.82 18.86 7.39
N ARG A 204 -9.50 19.76 8.34
CA ARG A 204 -9.99 21.13 8.36
C ARG A 204 -8.92 22.13 8.77
N ASP A 205 -9.05 23.34 8.25
CA ASP A 205 -8.27 24.50 8.67
C ASP A 205 -8.77 25.06 10.02
N VAL A 206 -8.07 26.06 10.56
CA VAL A 206 -8.47 26.74 11.81
C VAL A 206 -9.82 27.48 11.72
N ASN A 207 -10.37 27.66 10.52
CA ASN A 207 -11.67 28.29 10.28
C ASN A 207 -12.76 27.24 9.96
N GLY A 208 -12.47 25.95 10.09
CA GLY A 208 -13.41 24.84 9.84
C GLY A 208 -13.59 24.47 8.35
N ARG A 209 -12.87 25.10 7.43
CA ARG A 209 -12.91 24.77 6.00
C ARG A 209 -12.20 23.46 5.74
N VAL A 210 -12.78 22.60 4.90
CA VAL A 210 -12.17 21.33 4.51
C VAL A 210 -10.87 21.62 3.74
N ILE A 211 -9.78 20.97 4.14
CA ILE A 211 -8.50 21.05 3.42
C ILE A 211 -8.37 19.84 2.52
N ASP A 212 -8.36 18.64 3.11
CA ASP A 212 -8.18 17.39 2.38
C ASP A 212 -9.46 16.54 2.39
N GLU A 213 -9.79 15.99 1.23
CA GLU A 213 -10.67 14.83 1.09
C GLU A 213 -9.83 13.60 0.80
N VAL A 214 -9.96 12.55 1.61
CA VAL A 214 -9.19 11.33 1.39
C VAL A 214 -9.87 10.49 0.31
N ILE A 215 -9.10 10.15 -0.71
CA ILE A 215 -9.50 9.32 -1.85
C ILE A 215 -9.28 7.86 -1.50
N ASP A 216 -8.14 7.56 -0.91
CA ASP A 216 -7.74 6.22 -0.52
C ASP A 216 -6.62 6.23 0.52
N TRP A 217 -6.47 5.15 1.29
CA TRP A 217 -5.45 5.04 2.32
C TRP A 217 -5.08 3.58 2.63
N ALA A 218 -3.84 3.37 3.07
CA ALA A 218 -3.39 2.10 3.62
C ALA A 218 -2.25 2.26 4.62
N GLY A 219 -2.26 1.41 5.64
CA GLY A 219 -1.10 1.19 6.51
C GLY A 219 -0.32 -0.04 6.05
N PHE A 220 1.01 0.05 6.01
CA PHE A 220 1.88 -1.09 5.67
C PHE A 220 3.31 -0.92 6.22
N ASP A 221 4.12 -1.97 6.07
CA ASP A 221 5.55 -1.94 6.39
C ASP A 221 6.28 -0.97 5.44
N TYR A 222 6.99 -0.01 6.01
CA TYR A 222 7.73 1.02 5.29
C TYR A 222 8.84 0.43 4.40
N ALA A 223 9.40 -0.73 4.75
CA ALA A 223 10.48 -1.37 4.01
C ALA A 223 10.09 -1.75 2.58
N ILE A 224 8.79 -1.99 2.29
CA ILE A 224 8.34 -2.32 0.93
C ILE A 224 8.61 -1.17 -0.05
N LEU A 225 8.61 0.07 0.44
CA LEU A 225 8.85 1.28 -0.36
C LEU A 225 10.32 1.44 -0.79
N ARG A 226 11.23 0.58 -0.31
CA ARG A 226 12.63 0.54 -0.75
C ARG A 226 12.78 0.01 -2.18
N GLN A 227 11.75 -0.65 -2.70
CA GLN A 227 11.74 -1.18 -4.07
C GLN A 227 11.08 -0.16 -4.99
N ASN A 228 11.80 0.27 -6.03
CA ASN A 228 11.30 1.26 -6.98
C ASN A 228 10.06 0.76 -7.72
N LYS A 229 9.94 -0.56 -7.96
CA LYS A 229 8.73 -1.13 -8.57
C LYS A 229 7.49 -0.90 -7.70
N VAL A 230 7.63 -1.00 -6.38
CA VAL A 230 6.52 -0.83 -5.43
C VAL A 230 6.11 0.64 -5.41
N VAL A 231 7.06 1.56 -5.43
CA VAL A 231 6.76 3.00 -5.51
C VAL A 231 6.06 3.36 -6.82
N ALA A 232 6.45 2.76 -7.95
CA ALA A 232 5.73 2.94 -9.20
C ALA A 232 4.31 2.35 -9.14
N MET A 233 4.14 1.15 -8.56
CA MET A 233 2.82 0.58 -8.31
C MET A 233 1.96 1.47 -7.41
N LEU A 234 2.53 2.09 -6.38
CA LEU A 234 1.84 3.08 -5.55
C LEU A 234 1.27 4.23 -6.40
N MET A 235 2.04 4.75 -7.37
CA MET A 235 1.54 5.80 -8.26
C MET A 235 0.40 5.31 -9.17
N VAL A 236 0.54 4.10 -9.73
CA VAL A 236 -0.51 3.48 -10.55
C VAL A 236 -1.81 3.35 -9.76
N ILE A 237 -1.74 2.74 -8.57
CA ILE A 237 -2.90 2.51 -7.71
C ILE A 237 -3.53 3.83 -7.28
N ALA A 238 -2.72 4.84 -6.94
CA ALA A 238 -3.22 6.17 -6.60
C ALA A 238 -3.96 6.82 -7.78
N ALA A 239 -3.43 6.69 -9.00
CA ALA A 239 -4.05 7.24 -10.21
C ALA A 239 -5.38 6.53 -10.52
N GLU A 240 -5.44 5.21 -10.39
CA GLU A 240 -6.68 4.44 -10.57
C GLU A 240 -7.73 4.76 -9.48
N SER A 241 -7.28 5.02 -8.24
CA SER A 241 -8.17 5.49 -7.16
C SER A 241 -8.78 6.86 -7.47
N VAL A 242 -8.02 7.77 -8.09
CA VAL A 242 -8.54 9.05 -8.57
C VAL A 242 -9.52 8.88 -9.72
N LYS A 243 -9.19 8.05 -10.73
CA LYS A 243 -10.04 7.79 -11.91
C LYS A 243 -11.38 7.16 -11.54
N SER A 244 -11.38 6.23 -10.60
CA SER A 244 -12.61 5.56 -10.12
C SER A 244 -13.53 6.47 -9.30
N GLY A 245 -13.06 7.66 -8.90
CA GLY A 245 -13.84 8.57 -8.07
C GLY A 245 -13.99 8.11 -6.62
N LYS A 246 -13.20 7.13 -6.17
CA LYS A 246 -13.22 6.60 -4.80
C LYS A 246 -13.06 7.71 -3.76
N ARG A 247 -13.71 7.55 -2.62
CA ARG A 247 -13.52 8.37 -1.41
C ARG A 247 -13.50 7.48 -0.18
N SER A 248 -12.66 7.84 0.77
CA SER A 248 -12.45 7.11 2.03
C SER A 248 -12.65 8.03 3.23
N PRO A 249 -13.90 8.42 3.54
CA PRO A 249 -14.20 9.29 4.69
C PRO A 249 -13.86 8.63 6.04
N ASP A 250 -13.66 7.31 6.05
CA ASP A 250 -13.21 6.50 7.19
C ASP A 250 -11.74 6.74 7.58
N TYR A 251 -10.97 7.47 6.77
CA TYR A 251 -9.56 7.78 7.08
C TYR A 251 -9.37 8.54 8.39
N TRP A 252 -10.20 9.53 8.73
CA TRP A 252 -9.95 10.37 9.90
C TRP A 252 -10.03 9.61 11.23
N PRO A 253 -11.02 8.72 11.46
CA PRO A 253 -10.97 7.77 12.57
C PRO A 253 -9.71 6.89 12.57
N VAL A 254 -9.27 6.40 11.40
CA VAL A 254 -8.09 5.55 11.26
C VAL A 254 -6.81 6.29 11.63
N GLU A 255 -6.64 7.53 11.17
CA GLU A 255 -5.49 8.36 11.50
C GLU A 255 -5.40 8.63 13.02
N ARG A 256 -6.52 8.86 13.69
CA ARG A 256 -6.55 9.02 15.15
C ARG A 256 -6.11 7.75 15.87
N ARG A 257 -6.58 6.59 15.43
CA ARG A 257 -6.15 5.27 15.96
C ARG A 257 -4.67 5.01 15.67
N TRP A 258 -4.20 5.41 14.48
CA TRP A 258 -2.79 5.32 14.11
C TRP A 258 -1.93 6.13 15.08
N ALA A 259 -2.26 7.39 15.30
CA ALA A 259 -1.59 8.28 16.25
C ALA A 259 -1.67 7.78 17.71
N ALA A 260 -2.71 7.02 18.07
CA ALA A 260 -2.84 6.34 19.36
C ALA A 260 -1.99 5.06 19.47
N GLY A 261 -1.30 4.65 18.39
CA GLY A 261 -0.41 3.50 18.35
C GLY A 261 -1.08 2.17 17.97
N GLU A 262 -2.31 2.18 17.45
CA GLU A 262 -3.02 0.97 16.97
C GLU A 262 -2.56 0.51 15.56
N THR A 263 -1.29 0.76 15.23
CA THR A 263 -0.74 0.60 13.88
C THR A 263 -0.87 -0.82 13.32
N ASN A 264 -0.61 -1.86 14.13
CA ASN A 264 -0.74 -3.26 13.71
C ASN A 264 -2.19 -3.62 13.32
N GLN A 265 -3.17 -3.10 14.04
CA GLN A 265 -4.59 -3.36 13.74
C GLN A 265 -4.98 -2.71 12.42
N ILE A 266 -4.52 -1.48 12.17
CA ILE A 266 -4.77 -0.75 10.92
C ILE A 266 -4.12 -1.43 9.71
N ILE A 267 -2.90 -1.97 9.88
CA ILE A 267 -2.22 -2.75 8.84
C ILE A 267 -3.01 -4.04 8.55
N ALA A 268 -3.44 -4.77 9.59
CA ALA A 268 -4.25 -5.97 9.42
C ALA A 268 -5.61 -5.66 8.76
N GLU A 269 -6.28 -4.59 9.15
CA GLU A 269 -7.50 -4.09 8.52
C GLU A 269 -7.27 -3.78 7.04
N SER A 270 -6.14 -3.15 6.70
CA SER A 270 -5.75 -2.88 5.31
C SER A 270 -5.61 -4.17 4.51
N ALA A 271 -4.86 -5.15 5.01
CA ALA A 271 -4.66 -6.42 4.33
C ALA A 271 -5.96 -7.23 4.18
N ASN A 272 -6.80 -7.26 5.22
CA ASN A 272 -8.08 -7.97 5.20
C ASN A 272 -9.07 -7.43 4.15
N ARG A 273 -8.98 -6.15 3.77
CA ARG A 273 -9.75 -5.60 2.63
C ARG A 273 -9.38 -6.30 1.32
N VAL A 274 -8.08 -6.53 1.10
CA VAL A 274 -7.56 -7.19 -0.10
C VAL A 274 -7.85 -8.67 -0.10
N GLU A 275 -7.60 -9.38 0.99
CA GLU A 275 -7.84 -10.82 1.05
C GLU A 275 -9.29 -11.19 0.75
N ARG A 276 -10.25 -10.41 1.29
CA ARG A 276 -11.67 -10.63 1.01
C ARG A 276 -12.01 -10.41 -0.45
N ALA A 277 -11.41 -9.42 -1.10
CA ALA A 277 -11.63 -9.14 -2.51
C ALA A 277 -11.02 -10.21 -3.42
N ILE A 278 -9.81 -10.69 -3.10
CA ILE A 278 -9.14 -11.75 -3.85
C ILE A 278 -9.88 -13.08 -3.70
N ARG A 279 -10.36 -13.44 -2.50
CA ARG A 279 -11.09 -14.70 -2.26
C ARG A 279 -12.50 -14.72 -2.86
N ALA A 280 -13.06 -13.57 -3.20
CA ALA A 280 -14.38 -13.48 -3.84
C ALA A 280 -14.35 -13.81 -5.35
N HIS A 281 -13.17 -14.04 -5.92
CA HIS A 281 -12.91 -14.30 -7.33
C HIS A 281 -12.04 -15.55 -7.51
#